data_AF-A0A354I8W9-F1
#
_entry.id   AF-A0A354I8W9-F1
#
_cell.length_a   1.000
_cell.length_b   1.000
_cell.length_c   1.000
_cell.angle_alpha   90.00
_cell.angle_beta   90.00
_cell.angle_gamma   90.00
#
_symmetry.space_group_name_H-M   'P 1'
#
loop_
_entity.id
_entity.type
_entity.pdbx_description
1 polymer ?
#
loop_
_entity_poly.entity_id
_entity_poly.type
_entity_poly.pdbx_seq_one_letter_code
_entity_poly.pdbx_strand_id
1 'polypeptide(L)'
;MNNKESVCAYSKAGRSIELAKVYKEKKFLDNVSCICTCGFIVNLPRREIMLEAPHRPDNVHPLGMRVYEKRGFRDVTEYHTVLQEMIAKWMPVDMPEDKPLHPAAYITWQQDGYKLKARGDKASRTVSLSTKEQRCFEIVLKQNVSLLELYKIEQMTEFERQ
;
A
#
# COMPACT_ATOMS: atom_id res chain seq x y z
N MET A 1 8.70 -18.74 7.83
CA MET A 1 7.63 -19.59 7.26
C MET A 1 8.11 -20.15 5.94
N ASN A 2 8.15 -21.48 5.75
CA ASN A 2 8.30 -22.08 4.43
C ASN A 2 7.26 -23.20 4.31
N ASN A 3 6.42 -23.15 3.27
CA ASN A 3 5.59 -24.28 2.88
C ASN A 3 6.49 -25.27 2.12
N LYS A 4 6.42 -26.57 2.45
CA LYS A 4 7.18 -27.63 1.76
C LYS A 4 6.94 -27.60 0.24
N GLU A 5 5.75 -27.16 -0.16
CA GLU A 5 5.28 -27.11 -1.55
C GLU A 5 5.85 -25.93 -2.37
N SER A 6 6.53 -24.97 -1.74
CA SER A 6 7.11 -23.84 -2.48
C SER A 6 8.37 -24.26 -3.26
N VAL A 7 8.31 -24.11 -4.59
CA VAL A 7 9.40 -24.38 -5.54
C VAL A 7 10.53 -23.34 -5.45
N CYS A 8 10.25 -22.14 -4.93
CA CYS A 8 11.24 -21.08 -4.72
C CYS A 8 11.57 -20.93 -3.23
N ALA A 9 12.86 -20.77 -2.92
CA ALA A 9 13.35 -20.53 -1.56
C ALA A 9 14.01 -19.17 -1.45
N TYR A 10 13.37 -18.27 -0.68
CA TYR A 10 13.93 -17.04 -0.12
C TYR A 10 14.52 -16.01 -1.11
N SER A 11 14.55 -14.75 -0.65
CA SER A 11 15.59 -13.79 -1.03
C SER A 11 16.94 -14.30 -0.54
N LYS A 12 18.04 -14.02 -1.22
CA LYS A 12 19.40 -14.33 -0.73
C LYS A 12 19.75 -13.42 0.47
N ALA A 13 19.27 -13.75 1.67
CA ALA A 13 19.42 -12.97 2.90
C ALA A 13 19.42 -13.86 4.16
N GLY A 14 20.37 -13.61 5.07
CA GLY A 14 20.41 -14.19 6.42
C GLY A 14 20.31 -15.72 6.45
N ARG A 15 19.27 -16.23 7.13
CA ARG A 15 19.04 -17.67 7.37
C ARG A 15 18.91 -18.51 6.09
N SER A 16 18.62 -17.89 4.94
CA SER A 16 18.63 -18.59 3.66
C SER A 16 20.04 -18.96 3.17
N ILE A 17 21.06 -18.20 3.56
CA ILE A 17 22.48 -18.52 3.32
C ILE A 17 22.90 -19.72 4.16
N GLU A 18 22.47 -19.79 5.42
CA GLU A 18 22.71 -20.93 6.30
C GLU A 18 22.05 -22.21 5.77
N LEU A 19 20.83 -22.08 5.26
CA LEU A 19 20.03 -23.20 4.72
C LEU A 19 20.36 -23.59 3.28
N ALA A 20 21.15 -22.79 2.55
CA ALA A 20 21.57 -23.09 1.18
C ALA A 20 22.32 -24.42 1.07
N LYS A 21 23.00 -24.83 2.15
CA LYS A 21 23.69 -26.13 2.23
C LYS A 21 22.74 -27.32 2.43
N VAL A 22 21.54 -27.08 2.97
CA VAL A 22 20.55 -28.10 3.35
C VAL A 22 19.57 -28.40 2.22
N TYR A 23 19.19 -27.40 1.42
CA TYR A 23 18.22 -27.54 0.33
C TYR A 23 18.84 -27.19 -1.02
N LYS A 24 19.70 -28.09 -1.54
CA LYS A 24 20.46 -27.91 -2.80
C LYS A 24 19.58 -27.73 -4.05
N GLU A 25 18.33 -28.16 -3.97
CA GLU A 25 17.40 -28.30 -5.11
C GLU A 25 16.53 -27.05 -5.31
N LYS A 26 16.51 -26.14 -4.33
CA LYS A 26 15.69 -24.94 -4.40
C LYS A 26 16.46 -23.80 -5.07
N LYS A 27 15.85 -23.20 -6.10
CA LYS A 27 16.39 -22.00 -6.75
C LYS A 27 16.18 -20.80 -5.84
N PHE A 28 17.28 -20.20 -5.39
CA PHE A 28 17.29 -18.92 -4.72
C PHE A 28 17.14 -17.81 -5.77
N LEU A 29 16.19 -16.92 -5.57
CA LEU A 29 15.96 -15.81 -6.49
C LEU A 29 16.64 -14.56 -5.92
N ASP A 30 17.74 -14.14 -6.54
CA ASP A 30 18.51 -12.94 -6.15
C ASP A 30 17.67 -11.64 -6.25
N ASN A 31 16.59 -11.68 -7.03
CA ASN A 31 15.70 -10.57 -7.35
C ASN A 31 14.34 -10.62 -6.62
N VAL A 32 14.14 -11.56 -5.71
CA VAL A 32 12.93 -11.61 -4.88
C VAL A 32 13.33 -11.19 -3.49
N SER A 33 13.24 -9.90 -3.16
CA SER A 33 13.24 -9.49 -1.75
C SER A 33 11.92 -9.96 -1.14
N CYS A 34 11.98 -10.80 -0.11
CA CYS A 34 10.80 -11.13 0.69
C CYS A 34 10.56 -9.98 1.68
N ILE A 35 10.28 -8.79 1.18
CA ILE A 35 9.75 -7.73 2.03
C ILE A 35 8.30 -8.11 2.29
N CYS A 36 8.12 -8.95 3.31
CA CYS A 36 6.83 -9.35 3.86
C CYS A 36 6.37 -8.35 4.94
N THR A 37 7.12 -7.28 5.15
CA THR A 37 6.93 -6.33 6.24
C THR A 37 6.37 -5.03 5.70
N CYS A 38 5.16 -4.70 6.15
CA CYS A 38 4.65 -3.33 6.15
C CYS A 38 4.72 -2.87 7.61
N GLY A 39 5.44 -1.78 7.89
CA GLY A 39 5.54 -1.27 9.25
C GLY A 39 6.85 -0.53 9.55
N PHE A 40 7.12 -0.37 10.84
CA PHE A 40 8.27 0.36 11.35
C PHE A 40 9.51 -0.52 11.44
N ILE A 41 10.61 -0.06 10.84
CA ILE A 41 11.95 -0.57 11.04
C ILE A 41 12.71 0.39 11.95
N VAL A 42 13.21 -0.12 13.07
CA VAL A 42 14.00 0.65 14.02
C VAL A 42 15.45 0.19 13.97
N ASN A 43 16.34 1.11 13.62
CA ASN A 43 17.78 0.90 13.68
C ASN A 43 18.34 1.59 14.93
N LEU A 44 18.50 0.83 16.02
CA LEU A 44 19.00 1.37 17.29
C LEU A 44 20.43 1.93 17.20
N PRO A 45 21.41 1.28 16.55
CA PRO A 45 22.75 1.85 16.40
C PRO A 45 22.78 3.21 15.69
N ARG A 46 21.97 3.38 14.64
CA ARG A 46 21.83 4.65 13.91
C ARG A 46 20.86 5.62 14.58
N ARG A 47 20.08 5.14 15.54
CA ARG A 47 18.96 5.81 16.18
C ARG A 47 17.95 6.37 15.17
N GLU A 48 17.50 5.50 14.27
CA GLU A 48 16.56 5.86 13.19
C GLU A 48 15.32 4.95 13.20
N ILE A 49 14.17 5.54 12.87
CA ILE A 49 12.90 4.86 12.62
C ILE A 49 12.52 5.10 11.15
N MET A 50 12.09 4.06 10.47
CA MET A 50 11.64 4.11 9.08
C MET A 50 10.30 3.41 8.95
N LEU A 51 9.32 4.03 8.29
CA LEU A 51 8.07 3.38 7.91
C LEU A 51 8.17 2.95 6.44
N GLU A 52 8.07 1.65 6.19
CA GLU A 52 8.12 1.10 4.83
C GLU A 52 6.93 0.19 4.53
N ALA A 53 6.64 0.05 3.24
CA ALA A 53 5.79 -1.01 2.73
C ALA A 53 6.45 -1.69 1.52
N PRO A 54 6.08 -2.95 1.24
CA PRO A 54 6.47 -3.61 0.02
C PRO A 54 6.03 -2.80 -1.19
N HIS A 55 6.92 -2.63 -2.16
CA HIS A 55 6.64 -1.97 -3.42
C HIS A 55 7.20 -2.80 -4.56
N ARG A 56 6.62 -2.69 -5.75
CA ARG A 56 7.21 -3.35 -6.92
C ARG A 56 8.55 -2.68 -7.23
N PRO A 57 9.64 -3.43 -7.42
CA PRO A 57 10.90 -2.83 -7.83
C PRO A 57 10.74 -2.05 -9.14
N ASP A 58 11.17 -0.80 -9.12
CA ASP A 58 11.24 0.08 -10.29
C ASP A 58 12.49 0.98 -10.19
N ASN A 59 12.64 1.93 -11.11
CA ASN A 59 13.80 2.83 -11.13
C ASN A 59 13.89 3.74 -9.88
N VAL A 60 12.76 4.02 -9.22
CA VAL A 60 12.68 4.89 -8.04
C VAL A 60 12.86 4.06 -6.75
N HIS A 61 12.38 2.82 -6.76
CA HIS A 61 12.36 1.89 -5.64
C HIS A 61 13.07 0.58 -6.01
N PRO A 62 14.38 0.60 -6.31
CA PRO A 62 15.09 -0.57 -6.83
C PRO A 62 15.13 -1.75 -5.85
N LEU A 63 14.92 -1.47 -4.55
CA LEU A 63 14.92 -2.47 -3.47
C LEU A 63 13.55 -3.14 -3.25
N GLY A 64 12.52 -2.73 -4.00
CA GLY A 64 11.16 -3.24 -3.81
C GLY A 64 10.52 -2.79 -2.51
N MET A 65 10.90 -1.61 -2.03
CA MET A 65 10.32 -0.99 -0.83
C MET A 65 10.04 0.48 -1.10
N ARG A 66 8.89 0.94 -0.62
CA ARG A 66 8.55 2.35 -0.54
C ARG A 66 8.75 2.80 0.90
N VAL A 67 9.65 3.76 1.09
CA VAL A 67 9.85 4.43 2.37
C VAL A 67 8.90 5.62 2.43
N TYR A 68 7.94 5.59 3.36
CA TYR A 68 7.00 6.70 3.57
C TYR A 68 7.65 7.83 4.34
N GLU A 69 8.40 7.48 5.40
CA GLU A 69 9.06 8.45 6.26
C GLU A 69 10.24 7.81 6.98
N LYS A 70 11.28 8.61 7.22
CA LYS A 70 12.46 8.23 8.00
C LYS A 70 12.82 9.37 8.95
N ARG A 71 12.98 9.06 10.24
CA ARG A 71 13.33 10.05 11.28
C ARG A 71 14.35 9.50 12.27
N GLY A 72 15.19 10.39 12.79
CA GLY A 72 16.15 10.08 13.85
C GLY A 72 15.59 10.36 15.24
N PHE A 73 16.22 9.79 16.26
CA PHE A 73 15.96 10.08 17.67
C PHE A 73 17.28 10.11 18.46
N ARG A 74 17.35 10.87 19.56
CA ARG A 74 18.56 10.96 20.40
C ARG A 74 18.45 10.12 21.65
N ASP A 75 17.24 9.98 22.19
CA ASP A 75 16.94 9.26 23.43
C ASP A 75 15.60 8.49 23.32
N VAL A 76 15.24 7.82 24.42
CA VAL A 76 14.04 6.98 24.50
C VAL A 76 12.75 7.82 24.44
N THR A 77 12.77 9.04 25.00
CA THR A 77 11.61 9.92 24.99
C THR A 77 11.33 10.42 23.58
N GLU A 78 12.38 10.87 22.88
CA GLU A 78 12.28 11.29 21.48
C GLU A 78 11.90 10.12 20.56
N TYR A 79 12.42 8.91 20.81
CA TYR A 79 11.99 7.70 20.08
C TYR A 79 10.48 7.51 20.17
N HIS A 80 9.90 7.59 21.37
CA HIS A 80 8.47 7.39 21.57
C HIS A 80 7.65 8.49 20.87
N THR A 81 8.05 9.76 21.02
CA THR A 81 7.38 10.89 20.36
C THR A 81 7.41 10.74 18.84
N VAL A 82 8.57 10.48 18.25
CA VAL A 82 8.72 10.30 16.80
C VAL A 82 7.83 9.16 16.29
N LEU A 83 7.81 8.03 16.98
CA LEU A 83 7.01 6.88 16.58
C LEU A 83 5.50 7.22 16.60
N GLN A 84 5.01 7.88 17.65
CA GLN A 84 3.60 8.27 17.75
C GLN A 84 3.20 9.29 16.68
N GLU A 85 4.06 10.25 16.38
CA GLU A 85 3.83 11.22 15.30
C GLU A 85 3.73 10.53 13.94
N MET A 86 4.62 9.57 13.67
CA MET A 86 4.57 8.79 12.42
C MET A 86 3.31 7.93 12.34
N ILE A 87 2.87 7.30 13.45
CA ILE A 87 1.62 6.52 13.51
C ILE A 87 0.42 7.43 13.20
N ALA A 88 0.30 8.55 13.91
CA ALA A 88 -0.82 9.48 13.74
C ALA A 88 -0.94 9.99 12.30
N LYS A 89 0.19 10.19 11.62
CA LYS A 89 0.24 10.67 10.25
C LYS A 89 -0.09 9.60 9.21
N TRP A 90 0.47 8.40 9.34
CA TRP A 90 0.47 7.38 8.28
C TRP A 90 -0.49 6.22 8.50
N MET A 91 -1.00 6.05 9.72
CA MET A 91 -1.90 4.95 10.09
C MET A 91 -3.19 5.51 10.72
N PRO A 92 -3.90 6.43 10.04
CA PRO A 92 -5.18 6.91 10.56
C PRO A 92 -6.19 5.76 10.60
N VAL A 93 -7.00 5.72 11.66
CA VAL A 93 -8.08 4.72 11.81
C VAL A 93 -9.18 5.00 10.77
N ASP A 94 -9.50 6.28 10.59
CA ASP A 94 -10.51 6.73 9.65
C ASP A 94 -9.86 7.29 8.38
N MET A 95 -10.56 7.16 7.26
CA MET A 95 -10.11 7.75 6.00
C MET A 95 -10.19 9.28 6.13
N PRO A 96 -9.11 10.03 5.83
CA PRO A 96 -9.14 11.48 5.87
C PRO A 96 -10.10 12.02 4.80
N GLU A 97 -11.18 12.66 5.23
CA GLU A 97 -12.27 13.07 4.34
C GLU A 97 -11.95 14.31 3.51
N ASP A 98 -10.94 15.08 3.92
CA ASP A 98 -10.47 16.33 3.32
C ASP A 98 -9.35 16.11 2.29
N LYS A 99 -8.80 14.90 2.22
CA LYS A 99 -7.74 14.57 1.27
C LYS A 99 -8.32 14.07 -0.04
N PRO A 100 -7.72 14.45 -1.18
CA PRO A 100 -8.19 13.94 -2.46
C PRO A 100 -8.04 12.43 -2.59
N LEU A 101 -9.06 11.81 -3.17
CA LEU A 101 -9.09 10.38 -3.44
C LEU A 101 -8.38 10.08 -4.75
N HIS A 102 -7.46 9.12 -4.69
CA HIS A 102 -6.74 8.65 -5.86
C HIS A 102 -6.85 7.13 -5.96
N PRO A 103 -7.41 6.60 -7.06
CA PRO A 103 -7.26 5.20 -7.37
C PRO A 103 -5.77 4.85 -7.47
N ALA A 104 -5.39 3.70 -6.93
CA ALA A 104 -4.00 3.26 -7.01
C ALA A 104 -3.60 3.08 -8.48
N ALA A 105 -2.47 3.67 -8.88
CA ALA A 105 -2.05 3.78 -10.29
C ALA A 105 -1.85 2.43 -11.01
N TYR A 106 -1.61 1.35 -10.26
CA TYR A 106 -1.44 0.01 -10.80
C TYR A 106 -2.77 -0.74 -11.01
N ILE A 107 -3.90 -0.16 -10.58
CA ILE A 107 -5.22 -0.74 -10.78
C ILE A 107 -5.81 -0.15 -12.05
N THR A 108 -6.17 -1.04 -12.97
CA THR A 108 -6.93 -0.68 -14.18
C THR A 108 -8.42 -0.89 -13.93
N TRP A 109 -9.22 0.03 -14.46
CA TRP A 109 -10.66 0.08 -14.25
C TRP A 109 -11.38 -0.02 -15.59
N GLN A 110 -12.44 -0.83 -15.64
CA GLN A 110 -13.32 -0.94 -16.78
C GLN A 110 -14.76 -0.95 -16.30
N GLN A 111 -15.57 -0.02 -16.80
CA GLN A 111 -17.00 0.03 -16.52
C GLN A 111 -17.79 -0.53 -17.70
N ASP A 112 -18.72 -1.43 -17.40
CA ASP A 112 -19.66 -2.02 -18.35
C ASP A 112 -21.08 -1.94 -17.76
N GLY A 113 -21.82 -0.90 -18.16
CA GLY A 113 -23.09 -0.52 -17.54
C GLY A 113 -22.94 -0.31 -16.03
N TYR A 114 -23.64 -1.12 -15.24
CA TYR A 114 -23.61 -1.07 -13.77
C TYR A 114 -22.49 -1.90 -13.14
N LYS A 115 -21.63 -2.55 -13.93
CA LYS A 115 -20.53 -3.37 -13.42
C LYS A 115 -19.22 -2.60 -13.52
N LEU A 116 -18.54 -2.43 -12.40
CA LEU A 116 -17.17 -1.93 -12.35
C LEU A 116 -16.22 -3.10 -12.15
N LYS A 117 -15.29 -3.27 -13.09
CA LYS A 117 -14.23 -4.26 -13.03
C LYS A 117 -12.91 -3.58 -12.69
N ALA A 118 -12.34 -3.97 -11.57
CA ALA A 118 -10.99 -3.62 -11.15
C ALA A 118 -10.04 -4.76 -11.50
N ARG A 119 -8.86 -4.44 -12.02
CA ARG A 119 -7.78 -5.40 -12.25
C ARG A 119 -6.46 -4.84 -11.73
N GLY A 120 -5.89 -5.53 -10.76
CA GLY A 120 -4.60 -5.22 -10.15
C GLY A 120 -3.97 -6.50 -9.59
N ASP A 121 -2.64 -6.58 -9.55
CA ASP A 121 -1.87 -7.66 -8.93
C ASP A 121 -2.36 -9.09 -9.22
N LYS A 122 -2.64 -9.36 -10.51
CA LYS A 122 -3.17 -10.64 -11.02
C LYS A 122 -4.55 -11.04 -10.48
N ALA A 123 -5.15 -10.20 -9.65
CA ALA A 123 -6.53 -10.31 -9.22
C ALA A 123 -7.42 -9.47 -10.14
N SER A 124 -8.64 -9.96 -10.34
CA SER A 124 -9.72 -9.14 -10.87
C SER A 124 -10.89 -9.24 -9.92
N ARG A 125 -11.56 -8.12 -9.72
CA ARG A 125 -12.77 -8.00 -8.91
C ARG A 125 -13.80 -7.26 -9.74
N THR A 126 -15.03 -7.72 -9.67
CA THR A 126 -16.17 -7.06 -10.30
C THR A 126 -17.15 -6.73 -9.20
N VAL A 127 -17.61 -5.49 -9.16
CA VAL A 127 -18.65 -5.02 -8.25
C VAL A 127 -19.79 -4.42 -9.06
N SER A 128 -21.01 -4.57 -8.57
CA SER A 128 -22.18 -3.91 -9.14
C SER A 128 -22.40 -2.60 -8.41
N LEU A 129 -22.54 -1.51 -9.16
CA LEU A 129 -22.70 -0.16 -8.66
C LEU A 129 -24.11 0.34 -8.95
N SER A 130 -24.73 0.98 -7.97
CA SER A 130 -25.89 1.84 -8.16
C SER A 130 -25.56 3.03 -9.06
N THR A 131 -26.58 3.71 -9.59
CA THR A 131 -26.40 4.92 -10.42
C THR A 131 -25.63 6.02 -9.68
N LYS A 132 -25.86 6.14 -8.36
CA LYS A 132 -25.15 7.06 -7.47
C LYS A 132 -23.66 6.74 -7.40
N GLU A 133 -23.32 5.47 -7.12
CA GLU A 133 -21.93 5.04 -7.02
C GLU A 133 -21.17 5.17 -8.34
N GLN A 134 -21.83 4.88 -9.48
CA GLN A 134 -21.22 5.06 -10.81
C GLN A 134 -20.80 6.52 -11.03
N ARG A 135 -21.69 7.47 -10.71
CA ARG A 135 -21.41 8.90 -10.85
C ARG A 135 -20.28 9.35 -9.94
N CYS A 136 -20.32 8.98 -8.66
CA CYS A 136 -19.26 9.33 -7.71
C CYS A 136 -17.91 8.78 -8.17
N PHE A 137 -17.88 7.54 -8.66
CA PHE A 137 -16.66 6.92 -9.15
C PHE A 137 -16.10 7.63 -10.39
N GLU A 138 -16.96 8.02 -11.34
CA GLU A 138 -16.52 8.82 -12.49
C GLU A 138 -15.91 10.17 -12.09
N ILE A 139 -16.47 10.83 -11.07
CA ILE A 139 -15.92 12.09 -10.55
C ILE A 139 -14.53 11.84 -9.97
N VAL A 140 -14.35 10.80 -9.14
CA VAL A 140 -13.04 10.43 -8.57
C VAL A 140 -12.01 10.09 -9.65
N LEU A 141 -12.40 9.45 -10.75
CA LEU A 141 -11.48 9.13 -11.84
C LEU A 141 -11.04 10.36 -12.64
N LYS A 142 -11.93 11.35 -12.80
CA LYS A 142 -11.72 12.51 -13.68
C LYS A 142 -11.20 13.74 -12.93
N GLN A 143 -11.51 13.84 -11.64
CA GLN A 143 -11.28 15.02 -10.82
C GLN A 143 -10.55 14.64 -9.53
N ASN A 144 -9.73 15.58 -9.06
CA ASN A 144 -9.00 15.41 -7.83
C ASN A 144 -9.86 15.84 -6.63
N VAL A 145 -10.83 15.00 -6.24
CA VAL A 145 -11.83 15.33 -5.21
C VAL A 145 -11.65 14.54 -3.93
N SER A 146 -11.94 15.20 -2.81
CA SER A 146 -12.03 14.61 -1.46
C SER A 146 -13.40 13.98 -1.18
N LEU A 147 -13.52 13.21 -0.10
CA LEU A 147 -14.82 12.66 0.33
C LEU A 147 -15.82 13.77 0.68
N LEU A 148 -15.36 14.83 1.36
CA LEU A 148 -16.21 15.97 1.71
C LEU A 148 -16.78 16.66 0.47
N GLU A 149 -15.97 16.81 -0.58
CA GLU A 149 -16.42 17.40 -1.85
C GLU A 149 -17.40 16.50 -2.58
N LEU A 150 -17.16 15.18 -2.59
CA LEU A 150 -18.10 14.22 -3.15
C LEU A 150 -19.46 14.29 -2.45
N TYR A 151 -19.50 14.34 -1.12
CA TYR A 151 -20.74 14.45 -0.36
C TYR A 151 -21.51 15.73 -0.71
N LYS A 152 -20.81 16.87 -0.85
CA LYS A 152 -21.44 18.13 -1.25
C LYS A 152 -22.01 18.08 -2.66
N ILE A 153 -21.26 17.53 -3.62
CA ILE A 153 -21.71 17.38 -5.02
C ILE A 153 -22.97 16.50 -5.08
N GLU A 154 -22.96 15.40 -4.33
CA GLU A 154 -24.10 14.49 -4.26
C GLU A 154 -25.34 15.18 -3.69
N GLN A 155 -25.21 15.83 -2.52
CA GLN A 155 -26.30 16.57 -1.88
C GLN A 155 -26.88 17.66 -2.79
N MET A 156 -26.03 18.45 -3.46
CA MET A 156 -26.50 19.48 -4.40
C MET A 156 -27.33 18.87 -5.53
N THR A 157 -26.94 17.70 -6.03
CA THR A 157 -27.65 17.08 -7.15
C THR A 157 -28.91 16.32 -6.76
N GLU A 158 -29.10 15.96 -5.49
CA GLU A 158 -30.39 15.51 -4.96
C GLU A 158 -31.38 16.68 -4.83
N PHE A 159 -30.89 17.86 -4.44
CA PHE A 159 -31.71 19.09 -4.36
C PHE A 159 -32.16 19.60 -5.74
N GLU A 160 -31.33 19.50 -6.78
CA GLU A 160 -31.68 19.91 -8.15
C GLU A 160 -32.71 18.98 -8.83
N ARG A 161 -33.03 17.83 -8.23
CA ARG A 161 -34.01 16.85 -8.74
C ARG A 161 -35.38 16.95 -8.07
N GLN A 162 -35.56 17.84 -7.09
CA GLN A 162 -36.86 18.17 -6.47
C GLN A 162 -37.52 19.34 -7.20
#